data_AF-A0A0R3CX66-F1
#
_entry.id   AF-A0A0R3CX66-F1
#
_cell.length_a   1.000
_cell.length_b   1.000
_cell.length_c   1.000
_cell.angle_alpha   90.00
_cell.angle_beta   90.00
_cell.angle_gamma   90.00
#
_symmetry.space_group_name_H-M   'P 1'
#
loop_
_entity.id
_entity.type
_entity.pdbx_description
1 polymer ?
#
loop_
_entity_poly.entity_id
_entity_poly.type
_entity_poly.pdbx_seq_one_letter_code
_entity_poly.pdbx_strand_id
1 'polypeptide(L)'
;MADPKRWQIGLVGYGEVGRILAEDLRQQDIKVAAYDVKLGGGQGAAMKQHAARFGVMLATSHAELTAKSDFIISAVTASQAVPVAKACADAIIRGTWFLDFNSASPGAKQRAAALIDGAAGRYVEGAVMTSVPPYRIKVPLLLGGPGARELEPLLNAIGFAAKVASDKLGVSSAVKMCRSIMIKGLEALVIESFTTARAYGVEDAVLASLAETFPGINWEKQGAYFFQRVIEHGRRRAEEVREVAETVREAGLTPWSAEGTAERQAWVADLADGGLFGPKGEQEFARSADWRTEADRILAKIKR
;
A
#
# COMPACT_ATOMS: atom_id res chain seq x y z
N MET A 1 23.86 18.89 -10.36
CA MET A 1 22.70 18.56 -9.49
C MET A 1 23.15 18.57 -8.06
N ALA A 2 22.30 18.99 -7.12
CA ALA A 2 22.60 18.91 -5.70
C ALA A 2 22.80 17.44 -5.29
N ASP A 3 23.80 17.17 -4.45
CA ASP A 3 24.03 15.85 -3.85
C ASP A 3 22.79 15.45 -3.02
N PRO A 4 22.07 14.37 -3.37
CA PRO A 4 20.84 13.99 -2.69
C PRO A 4 21.04 13.63 -1.21
N LYS A 5 22.29 13.35 -0.79
CA LYS A 5 22.60 13.14 0.64
C LYS A 5 22.52 14.42 1.47
N ARG A 6 22.53 15.60 0.83
CA ARG A 6 22.41 16.90 1.51
C ARG A 6 20.97 17.41 1.58
N TRP A 7 20.01 16.69 1.01
CA TRP A 7 18.60 17.07 1.04
C TRP A 7 18.02 17.11 2.46
N GLN A 8 17.12 18.05 2.68
CA GLN A 8 16.09 17.98 3.68
C GLN A 8 14.90 17.21 3.11
N ILE A 9 14.77 15.93 3.50
CA ILE A 9 13.69 15.07 3.04
C ILE A 9 12.47 15.24 3.94
N GLY A 10 11.33 15.55 3.33
CA GLY A 10 10.03 15.61 3.99
C GLY A 10 9.21 14.34 3.78
N LEU A 11 8.73 13.73 4.84
CA LEU A 11 7.83 12.57 4.81
C LEU A 11 6.39 13.02 5.11
N VAL A 12 5.54 13.01 4.09
CA VAL A 12 4.10 13.21 4.24
C VAL A 12 3.47 11.85 4.55
N GLY A 13 3.00 11.69 5.79
CA GLY A 13 2.63 10.40 6.37
C GLY A 13 3.77 9.80 7.19
N TYR A 14 3.51 9.53 8.47
CA TYR A 14 4.49 9.01 9.43
C TYR A 14 3.97 7.73 10.12
N GLY A 15 3.25 6.91 9.35
CA GLY A 15 2.84 5.56 9.71
C GLY A 15 3.99 4.55 9.66
N GLU A 16 3.69 3.28 9.35
CA GLU A 16 4.71 2.23 9.24
C GLU A 16 5.75 2.52 8.15
N VAL A 17 5.31 2.80 6.92
CA VAL A 17 6.20 3.07 5.78
C VAL A 17 7.04 4.32 6.03
N GLY A 18 6.43 5.43 6.45
CA GLY A 18 7.15 6.67 6.76
C GLY A 18 8.22 6.48 7.83
N ARG A 19 7.94 5.72 8.89
CA ARG A 19 8.93 5.40 9.93
C ARG A 19 10.09 4.54 9.40
N ILE A 20 9.80 3.49 8.63
CA ILE A 20 10.85 2.65 8.02
C ILE A 20 11.76 3.47 7.11
N LEU A 21 11.19 4.32 6.26
CA LEU A 21 11.97 5.20 5.38
C LEU A 21 12.80 6.20 6.20
N ALA A 22 12.23 6.76 7.26
CA ALA A 22 12.96 7.68 8.14
C ALA A 22 14.16 7.01 8.80
N GLU A 23 14.00 5.79 9.32
CA GLU A 23 15.10 5.01 9.90
C GLU A 23 16.25 4.83 8.89
N ASP A 24 15.95 4.36 7.68
CA ASP A 24 16.95 4.06 6.65
C ASP A 24 17.64 5.32 6.10
N LEU A 25 16.91 6.43 5.97
CA LEU A 25 17.47 7.71 5.54
C LEU A 25 18.33 8.34 6.65
N ARG A 26 17.90 8.27 7.91
CA ARG A 26 18.66 8.78 9.05
C ARG A 26 19.93 7.98 9.32
N GLN A 27 19.95 6.69 9.04
CA GLN A 27 21.18 5.86 9.08
C GLN A 27 22.26 6.32 8.08
N GLN A 28 21.88 7.11 7.08
CA GLN A 28 22.79 7.70 6.09
C GLN A 28 23.09 9.19 6.39
N ASP A 29 22.77 9.67 7.59
CA ASP A 29 22.90 11.05 8.04
C ASP A 29 22.07 12.10 7.27
N ILE A 30 21.14 11.66 6.40
CA ILE A 30 20.26 12.55 5.64
C ILE A 30 19.28 13.22 6.58
N LYS A 31 19.00 14.52 6.39
CA LYS A 31 18.05 15.24 7.24
C LYS A 31 16.62 14.82 6.88
N VAL A 32 15.85 14.41 7.89
CA VAL A 32 14.46 13.97 7.71
C VAL A 32 13.52 14.80 8.59
N ALA A 33 12.48 15.33 7.97
CA ALA A 33 11.32 15.88 8.65
C ALA A 33 10.08 15.07 8.27
N ALA A 34 9.07 15.05 9.13
CA ALA A 34 7.82 14.33 8.86
C ALA A 34 6.60 15.07 9.39
N TYR A 35 5.46 14.84 8.74
CA TYR A 35 4.15 15.25 9.24
C TYR A 35 3.14 14.12 9.05
N ASP A 36 2.31 13.91 10.06
CA ASP A 36 1.15 13.01 9.98
C ASP A 36 -0.03 13.65 10.71
N VAL A 37 -1.21 13.61 10.10
CA VAL A 37 -2.45 14.15 10.69
C VAL A 37 -2.81 13.47 12.03
N LYS A 38 -2.30 12.26 12.27
CA LYS A 38 -2.50 11.50 13.52
C LYS A 38 -1.57 11.92 14.67
N LEU A 39 -0.63 12.85 14.45
CA LEU A 39 0.27 13.35 15.49
C LEU A 39 -0.47 13.98 16.69
N GLY A 40 -1.65 14.54 16.47
CA GLY A 40 -2.53 15.09 17.51
C GLY A 40 -3.46 14.07 18.16
N GLY A 41 -3.52 12.83 17.66
CA GLY A 41 -4.44 11.79 18.13
C GLY A 41 -3.76 10.69 18.94
N GLY A 42 -4.50 9.60 19.21
CA GLY A 42 -4.03 8.48 20.05
C GLY A 42 -2.77 7.76 19.58
N GLN A 43 -2.42 7.86 18.29
CA GLN A 43 -1.17 7.29 17.74
C GLN A 43 0.03 8.26 17.81
N GLY A 44 -0.21 9.53 18.17
CA GLY A 44 0.80 10.58 18.15
C GLY A 44 1.96 10.36 19.14
N ALA A 45 1.70 9.77 20.31
CA ALA A 45 2.74 9.51 21.31
C ALA A 45 3.83 8.56 20.78
N ALA A 46 3.42 7.44 20.17
CA ALA A 46 4.34 6.47 19.57
C ALA A 46 5.14 7.08 18.39
N MET A 47 4.48 7.91 17.56
CA MET A 47 5.14 8.65 16.49
C MET A 47 6.19 9.63 17.02
N LYS A 48 5.87 10.41 18.06
CA LYS A 48 6.79 11.35 18.70
C LYS A 48 8.00 10.66 19.32
N GLN A 49 7.78 9.56 20.03
CA GLN A 49 8.87 8.75 20.61
C GLN A 49 9.79 8.21 19.51
N HIS A 50 9.22 7.68 18.43
CA HIS A 50 10.00 7.21 17.28
C HIS A 50 10.81 8.33 16.63
N ALA A 51 10.19 9.49 16.40
CA ALA A 51 10.87 10.64 15.81
C ALA A 51 12.05 11.12 16.66
N ALA A 52 11.87 11.22 17.98
CA ALA A 52 12.95 11.57 18.91
C ALA A 52 14.11 10.56 18.86
N ARG A 53 13.80 9.25 18.81
CA ARG A 53 14.80 8.17 18.77
C ARG A 53 15.67 8.23 17.51
N PHE A 54 15.09 8.54 16.35
CA PHE A 54 15.80 8.54 15.06
C PHE A 54 16.23 9.93 14.57
N GLY A 55 15.97 10.98 15.35
CA GLY A 55 16.33 12.36 14.98
C GLY A 55 15.52 12.88 13.79
N VAL A 56 14.22 12.59 13.75
CA VAL A 56 13.28 13.09 12.75
C VAL A 56 12.60 14.35 13.30
N MET A 57 12.65 15.44 12.54
CA MET A 57 11.93 16.67 12.90
C MET A 57 10.44 16.51 12.59
N LEU A 58 9.57 16.70 13.58
CA LEU A 58 8.13 16.69 13.35
C LEU A 58 7.65 18.10 13.02
N ALA A 59 7.09 18.28 11.83
CA ALA A 59 6.40 19.51 11.44
C ALA A 59 4.99 19.54 12.05
N THR A 60 4.36 20.70 12.02
CA THR A 60 3.00 20.94 12.56
C THR A 60 1.91 20.93 11.48
N SER A 61 2.30 21.00 10.20
CA SER A 61 1.38 20.96 9.06
C SER A 61 2.06 20.46 7.78
N HIS A 62 1.26 20.08 6.78
CA HIS A 62 1.75 19.82 5.41
C HIS A 62 2.52 21.02 4.86
N ALA A 63 2.00 22.24 5.04
CA ALA A 63 2.63 23.45 4.54
C ALA A 63 4.01 23.70 5.16
N GLU A 64 4.13 23.56 6.49
CA GLU A 64 5.42 23.72 7.17
C GLU A 64 6.45 22.69 6.70
N LEU A 65 6.05 21.43 6.56
CA LEU A 65 6.93 20.37 6.06
C LEU A 65 7.40 20.69 4.64
N THR A 66 6.47 21.08 3.76
CA THR A 66 6.72 21.31 2.34
C THR A 66 7.63 22.51 2.12
N ALA A 67 7.40 23.62 2.84
CA ALA A 67 8.18 24.84 2.75
C ALA A 67 9.64 24.70 3.23
N LYS A 68 10.00 23.58 3.84
CA LYS A 68 11.34 23.30 4.35
C LYS A 68 12.01 22.10 3.66
N SER A 69 11.39 21.50 2.64
CA SER A 69 11.88 20.24 2.05
C SER A 69 12.41 20.42 0.62
N ASP A 70 13.59 19.85 0.36
CA ASP A 70 14.17 19.76 -0.99
C ASP A 70 13.56 18.59 -1.78
N PHE A 71 13.14 17.55 -1.06
CA PHE A 71 12.54 16.35 -1.59
C PHE A 71 11.44 15.85 -0.66
N ILE A 72 10.25 15.59 -1.20
CA ILE A 72 9.09 15.13 -0.45
C ILE A 72 8.73 13.71 -0.89
N ILE A 73 8.52 12.82 0.07
CA ILE A 73 7.96 11.49 -0.15
C ILE A 73 6.57 11.46 0.49
N SER A 74 5.54 11.19 -0.32
CA SER A 74 4.17 11.01 0.15
C SER A 74 3.85 9.53 0.36
N ALA A 75 3.72 9.11 1.62
CA ALA A 75 3.43 7.75 2.04
C ALA A 75 2.23 7.71 3.01
N VAL A 76 1.07 8.06 2.49
CA VAL A 76 -0.25 8.07 3.15
C VAL A 76 -1.15 6.94 2.62
N THR A 77 -2.38 6.86 3.12
CA THR A 77 -3.38 5.94 2.56
C THR A 77 -3.77 6.39 1.15
N ALA A 78 -4.17 5.46 0.30
CA ALA A 78 -4.43 5.75 -1.11
C ALA A 78 -5.45 6.88 -1.33
N SER A 79 -6.53 6.87 -0.56
CA SER A 79 -7.57 7.92 -0.58
C SER A 79 -7.06 9.32 -0.21
N GLN A 80 -5.87 9.41 0.41
CA GLN A 80 -5.27 10.68 0.82
C GLN A 80 -4.26 11.22 -0.20
N ALA A 81 -3.91 10.47 -1.26
CA ALA A 81 -2.91 10.88 -2.25
C ALA A 81 -3.20 12.27 -2.87
N VAL A 82 -4.43 12.50 -3.33
CA VAL A 82 -4.84 13.79 -3.91
C VAL A 82 -5.02 14.87 -2.83
N PRO A 83 -5.73 14.63 -1.70
CA PRO A 83 -5.82 15.61 -0.61
C PRO A 83 -4.48 16.13 -0.12
N VAL A 84 -3.48 15.26 0.08
CA VAL A 84 -2.16 15.70 0.57
C VAL A 84 -1.36 16.42 -0.51
N ALA A 85 -1.45 16.00 -1.78
CA ALA A 85 -0.85 16.76 -2.88
C ALA A 85 -1.40 18.20 -2.91
N LYS A 86 -2.72 18.37 -2.74
CA LYS A 86 -3.35 19.70 -2.63
C LYS A 86 -2.84 20.48 -1.42
N ALA A 87 -2.75 19.84 -0.25
CA ALA A 87 -2.30 20.48 0.98
C ALA A 87 -0.81 20.88 0.96
N CYS A 88 -0.01 20.23 0.11
CA CYS A 88 1.40 20.56 -0.11
C CYS A 88 1.59 21.62 -1.20
N ALA A 89 0.72 21.66 -2.23
CA ALA A 89 0.91 22.48 -3.42
C ALA A 89 1.17 23.96 -3.12
N ASP A 90 0.38 24.60 -2.23
CA ASP A 90 0.50 26.04 -1.97
C ASP A 90 1.83 26.45 -1.31
N ALA A 91 2.50 25.51 -0.63
CA ALA A 91 3.75 25.74 0.09
C ALA A 91 4.97 25.12 -0.59
N ILE A 92 4.80 24.52 -1.78
CA ILE A 92 5.89 23.82 -2.43
C ILE A 92 6.91 24.80 -2.99
N ILE A 93 8.18 24.56 -2.68
CA ILE A 93 9.27 25.32 -3.27
C ILE A 93 9.37 24.92 -4.74
N ARG A 94 9.53 25.91 -5.62
CA ARG A 94 9.72 25.68 -7.06
C ARG A 94 10.85 24.69 -7.29
N GLY A 95 10.56 23.64 -8.06
CA GLY A 95 11.52 22.60 -8.41
C GLY A 95 11.68 21.49 -7.37
N THR A 96 11.00 21.55 -6.22
CA THR A 96 11.02 20.47 -5.23
C THR A 96 10.45 19.19 -5.83
N TRP A 97 11.19 18.10 -5.64
CA TRP A 97 10.75 16.77 -6.03
C TRP A 97 9.64 16.28 -5.08
N PHE A 98 8.58 15.72 -5.65
CA PHE A 98 7.49 15.09 -4.92
C PHE A 98 7.30 13.66 -5.41
N LEU A 99 7.83 12.70 -4.67
CA LEU A 99 7.65 11.27 -4.94
C LEU A 99 6.38 10.77 -4.28
N ASP A 100 5.37 10.45 -5.08
CA ASP A 100 4.13 9.86 -4.59
C ASP A 100 4.29 8.35 -4.44
N PHE A 101 4.47 7.90 -3.20
CA PHE A 101 4.65 6.51 -2.78
C PHE A 101 3.32 5.76 -2.54
N ASN A 102 2.18 6.43 -2.73
CA ASN A 102 0.87 5.92 -2.35
C ASN A 102 0.37 4.80 -3.28
N SER A 103 -0.46 3.90 -2.76
CA SER A 103 -1.11 2.85 -3.57
C SER A 103 -2.42 3.32 -4.19
N ALA A 104 -2.39 4.43 -4.95
CA ALA A 104 -3.56 5.07 -5.55
C ALA A 104 -3.69 4.77 -7.06
N SER A 105 -4.91 4.92 -7.61
CA SER A 105 -5.20 4.70 -9.04
C SER A 105 -4.37 5.59 -9.99
N PRO A 106 -4.18 5.20 -11.27
CA PRO A 106 -3.56 6.05 -12.28
C PRO A 106 -4.16 7.44 -12.36
N GLY A 107 -5.49 7.57 -12.37
CA GLY A 107 -6.16 8.86 -12.41
C GLY A 107 -5.96 9.66 -11.13
N ALA A 108 -5.90 9.03 -9.96
CA ALA A 108 -5.55 9.72 -8.71
C ALA A 108 -4.12 10.29 -8.76
N LYS A 109 -3.15 9.51 -9.26
CA LYS A 109 -1.76 9.97 -9.45
C LYS A 109 -1.68 11.15 -10.42
N GLN A 110 -2.42 11.10 -11.53
CA GLN A 110 -2.48 12.20 -12.50
C GLN A 110 -3.09 13.47 -11.91
N ARG A 111 -4.18 13.35 -11.11
CA ARG A 111 -4.78 14.50 -10.41
C ARG A 111 -3.82 15.09 -9.36
N ALA A 112 -3.12 14.25 -8.60
CA ALA A 112 -2.10 14.69 -7.66
C ALA A 112 -0.93 15.40 -8.36
N ALA A 113 -0.47 14.85 -9.49
CA ALA A 113 0.57 15.46 -10.31
C ALA A 113 0.17 16.86 -10.81
N ALA A 114 -1.04 17.01 -11.34
CA ALA A 114 -1.53 18.30 -11.83
C ALA A 114 -1.48 19.40 -10.76
N LEU A 115 -1.75 19.08 -9.49
CA LEU A 115 -1.67 20.01 -8.38
C LEU A 115 -0.21 20.41 -8.07
N ILE A 116 0.67 19.42 -8.00
CA ILE A 116 2.09 19.64 -7.65
C ILE A 116 2.85 20.34 -8.77
N ASP A 117 2.72 19.85 -10.01
CA ASP A 117 3.36 20.44 -11.17
C ASP A 117 2.79 21.84 -11.48
N GLY A 118 1.47 22.03 -11.28
CA GLY A 118 0.81 23.33 -11.38
C GLY A 118 1.31 24.36 -10.37
N ALA A 119 1.76 23.92 -9.20
CA ALA A 119 2.42 24.75 -8.19
C ALA A 119 3.95 24.86 -8.40
N ALA A 120 4.45 24.49 -9.58
CA ALA A 120 5.87 24.48 -9.95
C ALA A 120 6.75 23.51 -9.14
N GLY A 121 6.15 22.52 -8.46
CA GLY A 121 6.84 21.34 -7.98
C GLY A 121 7.19 20.37 -9.12
N ARG A 122 7.74 19.21 -8.78
CA ARG A 122 8.12 18.17 -9.73
C ARG A 122 7.60 16.82 -9.27
N TYR A 123 6.44 16.44 -9.77
CA TYR A 123 5.80 15.20 -9.38
C TYR A 123 6.44 13.98 -10.07
N VAL A 124 6.69 12.92 -9.29
CA VAL A 124 7.07 11.61 -9.80
C VAL A 124 6.16 10.56 -9.16
N GLU A 125 5.53 9.76 -10.01
CA GLU A 125 4.71 8.63 -9.59
C GLU A 125 5.61 7.49 -9.13
N GLY A 126 5.39 6.99 -7.90
CA GLY A 126 5.97 5.76 -7.40
C GLY A 126 4.94 4.64 -7.28
N ALA A 127 5.28 3.46 -7.80
CA ALA A 127 4.54 2.22 -7.58
C ALA A 127 5.38 1.19 -6.81
N VAL A 128 5.05 1.05 -5.52
CA VAL A 128 5.66 0.07 -4.63
C VAL A 128 5.09 -1.33 -4.92
N MET A 129 5.92 -2.25 -5.39
CA MET A 129 5.45 -3.52 -5.99
C MET A 129 5.18 -4.65 -4.99
N THR A 130 5.62 -4.49 -3.74
CA THR A 130 5.48 -5.48 -2.67
C THR A 130 5.43 -4.82 -1.29
N SER A 131 5.29 -5.61 -0.23
CA SER A 131 5.31 -5.11 1.15
C SER A 131 6.64 -4.40 1.46
N VAL A 132 6.56 -3.24 2.11
CA VAL A 132 7.74 -2.47 2.50
C VAL A 132 8.56 -3.14 3.62
N PRO A 133 8.00 -3.64 4.74
CA PRO A 133 8.83 -4.08 5.88
C PRO A 133 9.97 -5.07 5.58
N PRO A 134 9.79 -6.09 4.71
CA PRO A 134 10.88 -7.03 4.41
C PRO A 134 12.03 -6.42 3.59
N TYR A 135 11.76 -5.39 2.79
CA TYR A 135 12.73 -4.79 1.86
C TYR A 135 13.16 -3.38 2.26
N ARG A 136 12.40 -2.75 3.16
CA ARG A 136 12.56 -1.40 3.67
C ARG A 136 12.72 -0.37 2.53
N ILE A 137 13.69 0.53 2.59
CA ILE A 137 13.96 1.51 1.51
C ILE A 137 14.28 0.87 0.15
N LYS A 138 14.76 -0.38 0.13
CA LYS A 138 15.04 -1.15 -1.09
C LYS A 138 13.81 -1.88 -1.64
N VAL A 139 12.60 -1.57 -1.17
CA VAL A 139 11.38 -2.11 -1.74
C VAL A 139 11.34 -1.83 -3.26
N PRO A 140 11.09 -2.84 -4.11
CA PRO A 140 11.00 -2.63 -5.55
C PRO A 140 10.01 -1.52 -5.90
N LEU A 141 10.53 -0.46 -6.54
CA LEU A 141 9.82 0.77 -6.82
C LEU A 141 9.89 1.08 -8.32
N LEU A 142 8.72 1.12 -8.97
CA LEU A 142 8.61 1.58 -10.36
C LEU A 142 8.28 3.07 -10.38
N LEU A 143 9.03 3.83 -11.18
CA LEU A 143 8.83 5.28 -11.35
C LEU A 143 8.12 5.58 -12.67
N GLY A 144 7.18 6.52 -12.60
CA GLY A 144 6.41 7.03 -13.73
C GLY A 144 6.43 8.56 -13.83
N GLY A 145 6.30 9.07 -15.05
CA GLY A 145 6.13 10.49 -15.34
C GLY A 145 7.39 11.21 -15.85
N PRO A 146 7.27 12.48 -16.27
CA PRO A 146 8.32 13.18 -16.99
C PRO A 146 9.63 13.33 -16.21
N GLY A 147 9.54 13.43 -14.88
CA GLY A 147 10.70 13.54 -13.99
C GLY A 147 11.35 12.22 -13.59
N ALA A 148 10.80 11.07 -13.99
CA ALA A 148 11.22 9.76 -13.47
C ALA A 148 12.70 9.44 -13.77
N ARG A 149 13.16 9.67 -15.00
CA ARG A 149 14.56 9.42 -15.41
C ARG A 149 15.56 10.32 -14.70
N GLU A 150 15.15 11.53 -14.37
CA GLU A 150 16.01 12.47 -13.67
C GLU A 150 16.12 12.13 -12.19
N LEU A 151 15.00 11.71 -11.57
CA LEU A 151 14.95 11.39 -10.16
C LEU A 151 15.52 10.00 -9.81
N GLU A 152 15.41 9.01 -10.71
CA GLU A 152 15.90 7.63 -10.51
C GLU A 152 17.33 7.54 -9.96
N PRO A 153 18.37 8.12 -10.60
CA PRO A 153 19.74 8.01 -10.11
C PRO A 153 19.91 8.68 -8.74
N LEU A 154 19.17 9.76 -8.46
CA LEU A 154 19.22 10.47 -7.17
C LEU A 154 18.61 9.63 -6.04
N LEU A 155 17.50 8.94 -6.30
CA LEU A 155 16.89 8.00 -5.36
C LEU A 155 17.80 6.81 -5.07
N ASN A 156 18.39 6.24 -6.11
CA ASN A 156 19.28 5.09 -5.96
C ASN A 156 20.57 5.47 -5.20
N ALA A 157 21.03 6.72 -5.30
CA ALA A 157 22.16 7.23 -4.52
C ALA A 157 21.89 7.35 -3.00
N ILE A 158 20.61 7.41 -2.59
CA ILE A 158 20.17 7.42 -1.18
C ILE A 158 19.53 6.10 -0.74
N GLY A 159 19.75 5.02 -1.51
CA GLY A 159 19.48 3.64 -1.09
C GLY A 159 18.19 3.02 -1.61
N PHE A 160 17.38 3.72 -2.41
CA PHE A 160 16.21 3.11 -3.05
C PHE A 160 16.61 2.07 -4.11
N ALA A 161 15.67 1.19 -4.44
CA ALA A 161 15.76 0.27 -5.58
C ALA A 161 14.78 0.72 -6.68
N ALA A 162 14.92 1.97 -7.12
CA ALA A 162 14.04 2.61 -8.08
C ALA A 162 14.41 2.21 -9.51
N LYS A 163 13.38 1.94 -10.33
CA LYS A 163 13.50 1.69 -11.76
C LYS A 163 12.47 2.52 -12.53
N VAL A 164 12.89 3.20 -13.59
CA VAL A 164 11.94 3.86 -14.49
C VAL A 164 11.15 2.82 -15.27
N ALA A 165 9.82 2.87 -15.14
CA ALA A 165 8.93 2.06 -15.97
C ALA A 165 8.39 2.84 -17.18
N SER A 166 8.20 4.15 -17.04
CA SER A 166 7.61 4.98 -18.09
C SER A 166 7.86 6.48 -17.87
N ASP A 167 7.97 7.21 -18.97
CA ASP A 167 7.99 8.69 -18.97
C ASP A 167 6.56 9.28 -18.84
N LYS A 168 5.52 8.43 -18.82
CA LYS A 168 4.11 8.81 -18.67
C LYS A 168 3.59 8.49 -17.27
N LEU A 169 2.84 9.44 -16.70
CA LEU A 169 2.11 9.25 -15.45
C LEU A 169 0.97 8.26 -15.61
N GLY A 170 0.79 7.38 -14.62
CA GLY A 170 -0.27 6.39 -14.53
C GLY A 170 0.17 5.00 -15.00
N VAL A 171 1.27 4.87 -15.75
CA VAL A 171 1.73 3.56 -16.24
C VAL A 171 2.28 2.72 -15.09
N SER A 172 3.06 3.31 -14.18
CA SER A 172 3.66 2.59 -13.06
C SER A 172 2.61 2.09 -12.08
N SER A 173 1.63 2.93 -11.70
CA SER A 173 0.50 2.49 -10.88
C SER A 173 -0.35 1.47 -11.62
N ALA A 174 -0.64 1.64 -12.92
CA ALA A 174 -1.42 0.67 -13.69
C ALA A 174 -0.81 -0.73 -13.66
N VAL A 175 0.51 -0.87 -13.79
CA VAL A 175 1.20 -2.18 -13.67
C VAL A 175 0.87 -2.85 -12.33
N LYS A 176 0.96 -2.11 -11.22
CA LYS A 176 0.64 -2.61 -9.88
C LYS A 176 -0.86 -2.92 -9.72
N MET A 177 -1.73 -2.05 -10.23
CA MET A 177 -3.17 -2.18 -10.08
C MET A 177 -3.72 -3.35 -10.89
N CYS A 178 -3.31 -3.51 -12.15
CA CYS A 178 -3.68 -4.65 -12.98
C CYS A 178 -3.23 -5.98 -12.37
N ARG A 179 -2.00 -6.05 -11.83
CA ARG A 179 -1.55 -7.23 -11.07
C ARG A 179 -2.42 -7.49 -9.84
N SER A 180 -2.86 -6.44 -9.16
CA SER A 180 -3.68 -6.56 -7.95
C SER A 180 -5.08 -7.09 -8.23
N ILE A 181 -5.67 -6.83 -9.41
CA ILE A 181 -6.92 -7.48 -9.86
C ILE A 181 -6.78 -8.99 -9.74
N MET A 182 -5.72 -9.55 -10.34
CA MET A 182 -5.50 -11.00 -10.37
C MET A 182 -5.20 -11.56 -8.98
N ILE A 183 -4.20 -11.01 -8.28
CA ILE A 183 -3.71 -11.60 -7.03
C ILE A 183 -4.77 -11.52 -5.93
N LYS A 184 -5.44 -10.37 -5.79
CA LYS A 184 -6.43 -10.16 -4.73
C LYS A 184 -7.78 -10.75 -5.10
N GLY A 185 -8.14 -10.72 -6.39
CA GLY A 185 -9.32 -11.41 -6.88
C GLY A 185 -9.25 -12.90 -6.60
N LEU A 186 -8.09 -13.53 -6.86
CA LEU A 186 -7.90 -14.95 -6.57
C LEU A 186 -8.00 -15.26 -5.07
N GLU A 187 -7.47 -14.41 -4.19
CA GLU A 187 -7.66 -14.55 -2.73
C GLU A 187 -9.15 -14.56 -2.36
N ALA A 188 -9.94 -13.62 -2.87
CA ALA A 188 -11.37 -13.54 -2.58
C ALA A 188 -12.15 -14.72 -3.16
N LEU A 189 -11.86 -15.12 -4.40
CA LEU A 189 -12.47 -16.28 -5.05
C LEU A 189 -12.20 -17.58 -4.28
N VAL A 190 -10.96 -17.78 -3.81
CA VAL A 190 -10.61 -18.97 -3.02
C VAL A 190 -11.35 -18.97 -1.70
N ILE A 191 -11.40 -17.85 -0.97
CA ILE A 191 -12.15 -17.78 0.29
C ILE A 191 -13.63 -18.09 0.07
N GLU A 192 -14.25 -17.52 -0.97
CA GLU A 192 -15.66 -17.74 -1.30
C GLU A 192 -15.93 -19.17 -1.75
N SER A 193 -15.14 -19.69 -2.69
CA SER A 193 -15.29 -21.03 -3.25
C SER A 193 -15.06 -22.10 -2.18
N PHE A 194 -13.97 -22.00 -1.42
CA PHE A 194 -13.59 -23.04 -0.46
C PHE A 194 -14.54 -23.07 0.74
N THR A 195 -14.94 -21.90 1.25
CA THR A 195 -15.93 -21.83 2.34
C THR A 195 -17.29 -22.37 1.88
N THR A 196 -17.70 -22.05 0.65
CA THR A 196 -18.95 -22.59 0.07
C THR A 196 -18.86 -24.10 -0.13
N ALA A 197 -17.78 -24.61 -0.72
CA ALA A 197 -17.59 -26.04 -0.94
C ALA A 197 -17.60 -26.81 0.39
N ARG A 198 -16.96 -26.25 1.43
CA ARG A 198 -16.99 -26.78 2.79
C ARG A 198 -18.40 -26.81 3.39
N ALA A 199 -19.22 -25.80 3.11
CA ALA A 199 -20.61 -25.77 3.56
C ALA A 199 -21.46 -26.90 2.96
N TYR A 200 -21.15 -27.32 1.72
CA TYR A 200 -21.81 -28.42 1.02
C TYR A 200 -21.11 -29.78 1.21
N GLY A 201 -19.93 -29.83 1.83
CA GLY A 201 -19.14 -31.04 2.02
C GLY A 201 -18.55 -31.60 0.72
N VAL A 202 -18.20 -30.73 -0.23
CA VAL A 202 -17.67 -31.10 -1.57
C VAL A 202 -16.27 -30.55 -1.84
N GLU A 203 -15.58 -30.03 -0.83
CA GLU A 203 -14.29 -29.34 -0.99
C GLU A 203 -13.21 -30.21 -1.61
N ASP A 204 -13.13 -31.50 -1.28
CA ASP A 204 -12.09 -32.39 -1.82
C ASP A 204 -12.28 -32.62 -3.32
N ALA A 205 -13.53 -32.76 -3.78
CA ALA A 205 -13.86 -32.88 -5.20
C ALA A 205 -13.58 -31.57 -5.96
N VAL A 206 -13.90 -30.42 -5.36
CA VAL A 206 -13.58 -29.10 -5.93
C VAL A 206 -12.06 -28.90 -6.04
N LEU A 207 -11.30 -29.22 -4.99
CA LEU A 207 -9.85 -29.10 -4.99
C LEU A 207 -9.19 -30.02 -6.03
N ALA A 208 -9.66 -31.26 -6.16
CA ALA A 208 -9.18 -32.18 -7.19
C ALA A 208 -9.43 -31.62 -8.60
N SER A 209 -10.61 -31.07 -8.87
CA SER A 209 -10.94 -30.47 -10.16
C SER A 209 -10.09 -29.22 -10.47
N LEU A 210 -9.85 -28.38 -9.46
CA LEU A 210 -8.98 -27.21 -9.61
C LEU A 210 -7.52 -27.61 -9.87
N ALA A 211 -7.04 -28.70 -9.26
CA ALA A 211 -5.70 -29.22 -9.49
C ALA A 211 -5.54 -29.80 -10.91
N GLU A 212 -6.57 -30.43 -11.47
CA GLU A 212 -6.57 -30.87 -12.87
C GLU A 212 -6.46 -29.68 -13.82
N THR A 213 -7.22 -28.61 -13.55
CA THR A 213 -7.24 -27.40 -14.39
C THR A 213 -5.95 -26.58 -14.26
N PHE A 214 -5.39 -26.48 -13.05
CA PHE A 214 -4.20 -25.69 -12.72
C PHE A 214 -3.17 -26.53 -11.95
N PRO A 215 -2.50 -27.50 -12.61
CA PRO A 215 -1.64 -28.49 -11.93
C PRO A 215 -0.38 -27.89 -11.29
N GLY A 216 -0.02 -26.65 -11.66
CA GLY A 216 1.09 -25.93 -11.04
C GLY A 216 0.77 -25.31 -9.68
N ILE A 217 -0.50 -25.31 -9.25
CA ILE A 217 -0.93 -24.71 -7.98
C ILE A 217 -1.20 -25.81 -6.96
N ASN A 218 -0.50 -25.75 -5.83
CA ASN A 218 -0.89 -26.53 -4.66
C ASN A 218 -2.05 -25.80 -3.95
N TRP A 219 -3.28 -26.18 -4.29
CA TRP A 219 -4.50 -25.51 -3.82
C TRP A 219 -4.70 -25.55 -2.31
N GLU A 220 -4.26 -26.62 -1.64
CA GLU A 220 -4.33 -26.71 -0.17
C GLU A 220 -3.44 -25.65 0.49
N LYS A 221 -2.17 -25.61 0.10
CA LYS A 221 -1.21 -24.62 0.59
C LYS A 221 -1.62 -23.19 0.21
N GLN A 222 -2.13 -23.02 -1.01
CA GLN A 222 -2.54 -21.73 -1.53
C GLN A 222 -3.78 -21.19 -0.81
N GLY A 223 -4.75 -22.07 -0.52
CA GLY A 223 -5.92 -21.75 0.29
C GLY A 223 -5.55 -21.29 1.68
N ALA A 224 -4.74 -22.08 2.40
CA ALA A 224 -4.27 -21.71 3.73
C ALA A 224 -3.59 -20.33 3.72
N TYR A 225 -2.67 -20.11 2.79
CA TYR A 225 -2.00 -18.82 2.65
C TYR A 225 -2.96 -17.65 2.38
N PHE A 226 -3.96 -17.81 1.51
CA PHE A 226 -4.92 -16.75 1.21
C PHE A 226 -5.81 -16.41 2.41
N PHE A 227 -6.33 -17.41 3.12
CA PHE A 227 -7.08 -17.18 4.37
C PHE A 227 -6.23 -16.41 5.38
N GLN A 228 -5.01 -16.88 5.67
CA GLN A 228 -4.09 -16.20 6.60
C GLN A 228 -3.88 -14.73 6.21
N ARG A 229 -3.58 -14.46 4.94
CA ARG A 229 -3.31 -13.11 4.44
C ARG A 229 -4.51 -12.17 4.54
N VAL A 230 -5.71 -12.66 4.27
CA VAL A 230 -6.92 -11.83 4.31
C VAL A 230 -7.42 -11.66 5.75
N ILE A 231 -7.27 -12.65 6.62
CA ILE A 231 -7.56 -12.49 8.06
C ILE A 231 -6.60 -11.46 8.68
N GLU A 232 -5.31 -11.55 8.38
CA GLU A 232 -4.29 -10.69 8.99
C GLU A 232 -4.35 -9.24 8.49
N HIS A 233 -4.64 -9.05 7.20
CA HIS A 233 -4.48 -7.76 6.54
C HIS A 233 -5.71 -7.27 5.78
N GLY A 234 -6.86 -7.96 5.89
CA GLY A 234 -8.04 -7.76 5.04
C GLY A 234 -8.52 -6.30 4.96
N ARG A 235 -8.47 -5.55 6.08
CA ARG A 235 -8.89 -4.14 6.10
C ARG A 235 -8.09 -3.28 5.12
N ARG A 236 -6.76 -3.31 5.24
CA ARG A 236 -5.85 -2.59 4.34
C ARG A 236 -5.96 -3.12 2.91
N ARG A 237 -6.07 -4.45 2.75
CA ARG A 237 -6.18 -5.05 1.41
C ARG A 237 -7.45 -4.60 0.69
N ALA A 238 -8.59 -4.55 1.38
CA ALA A 238 -9.85 -4.06 0.86
C ALA A 238 -9.75 -2.59 0.40
N GLU A 239 -9.13 -1.72 1.21
CA GLU A 239 -8.87 -0.33 0.81
C GLU A 239 -8.04 -0.25 -0.48
N GLU A 240 -6.98 -1.04 -0.61
CA GLU A 240 -6.19 -1.08 -1.83
C GLU A 240 -6.97 -1.66 -3.03
N VAL A 241 -7.91 -2.59 -2.82
CA VAL A 241 -8.76 -3.11 -3.90
C VAL A 241 -9.80 -2.09 -4.36
N ARG A 242 -10.26 -1.18 -3.48
CA ARG A 242 -11.14 -0.08 -3.91
C ARG A 242 -10.45 0.83 -4.93
N GLU A 243 -9.14 1.06 -4.80
CA GLU A 243 -8.33 1.78 -5.80
C GLU A 243 -8.13 0.97 -7.08
N VAL A 244 -8.07 -0.36 -6.97
CA VAL A 244 -8.07 -1.25 -8.15
C VAL A 244 -9.40 -1.13 -8.88
N ALA A 245 -10.53 -1.09 -8.17
CA ALA A 245 -11.84 -0.88 -8.78
C ALA A 245 -11.94 0.47 -9.49
N GLU A 246 -11.37 1.53 -8.90
CA GLU A 246 -11.26 2.83 -9.57
C GLU A 246 -10.40 2.76 -10.83
N THR A 247 -9.26 2.06 -10.77
CA THR A 247 -8.41 1.85 -11.95
C THR A 247 -9.15 1.14 -13.08
N VAL A 248 -10.01 0.18 -12.75
CA VAL A 248 -10.85 -0.53 -13.74
C VAL A 248 -11.91 0.40 -14.34
N ARG A 249 -12.54 1.29 -13.55
CA ARG A 249 -13.44 2.33 -14.06
C ARG A 249 -12.72 3.31 -14.97
N GLU A 250 -11.52 3.74 -14.60
CA GLU A 250 -10.69 4.64 -15.40
C GLU A 250 -10.33 4.02 -16.77
N ALA A 251 -10.23 2.69 -16.85
CA ALA A 251 -10.07 1.96 -18.11
C ALA A 251 -11.37 1.81 -18.93
N GLY A 252 -12.51 2.30 -18.43
CA GLY A 252 -13.81 2.23 -19.08
C GLY A 252 -14.60 0.94 -18.81
N LEU A 253 -14.17 0.13 -17.83
CA LEU A 253 -14.82 -1.13 -17.49
C LEU A 253 -15.63 -1.00 -16.19
N THR A 254 -16.74 -1.75 -16.09
CA THR A 254 -17.43 -1.91 -14.82
C THR A 254 -16.63 -2.86 -13.92
N PRO A 255 -16.27 -2.46 -12.67
CA PRO A 255 -15.31 -3.19 -11.84
C PRO A 255 -15.92 -4.36 -11.05
N TRP A 256 -16.75 -5.21 -11.67
CA TRP A 256 -17.51 -6.28 -11.00
C TRP A 256 -16.65 -7.15 -10.06
N SER A 257 -15.49 -7.61 -10.56
CA SER A 257 -14.59 -8.48 -9.79
C SER A 257 -13.87 -7.72 -8.67
N ALA A 258 -13.36 -6.52 -8.95
CA ALA A 258 -12.62 -5.74 -7.97
C ALA A 258 -13.51 -5.28 -6.81
N GLU A 259 -14.73 -4.81 -7.10
CA GLU A 259 -15.69 -4.43 -6.05
C GLU A 259 -16.05 -5.62 -5.16
N GLY A 260 -16.43 -6.76 -5.73
CA GLY A 260 -16.72 -7.97 -4.94
C GLY A 260 -15.53 -8.45 -4.10
N THR A 261 -14.31 -8.31 -4.65
CA THR A 261 -13.07 -8.62 -3.92
C THR A 261 -12.87 -7.69 -2.72
N ALA A 262 -13.09 -6.39 -2.89
CA ALA A 262 -12.96 -5.42 -1.81
C ALA A 262 -13.96 -5.72 -0.68
N GLU A 263 -15.21 -6.02 -1.05
CA GLU A 263 -16.27 -6.37 -0.09
C GLU A 263 -15.95 -7.68 0.66
N ARG A 264 -15.48 -8.72 -0.05
CA ARG A 264 -15.08 -9.99 0.58
C ARG A 264 -13.95 -9.78 1.59
N GLN A 265 -12.92 -9.02 1.23
CA GLN A 265 -11.79 -8.75 2.12
C GLN A 265 -12.16 -7.86 3.30
N ALA A 266 -13.06 -6.89 3.08
CA ALA A 266 -13.60 -6.07 4.16
C ALA A 266 -14.37 -6.96 5.15
N TRP A 267 -15.31 -7.76 4.65
CA TRP A 267 -16.11 -8.65 5.48
C TRP A 267 -15.27 -9.62 6.32
N VAL A 268 -14.24 -10.26 5.75
CA VAL A 268 -13.31 -11.12 6.53
C VAL A 268 -12.59 -10.30 7.61
N ALA A 269 -12.17 -9.07 7.30
CA ALA A 269 -11.54 -8.20 8.30
C ALA A 269 -12.50 -7.83 9.44
N ASP A 270 -13.78 -7.59 9.15
CA ASP A 270 -14.80 -7.30 10.18
C ASP A 270 -15.01 -8.51 11.10
N LEU A 271 -14.99 -9.74 10.54
CA LEU A 271 -15.00 -10.97 11.35
C LEU A 271 -13.77 -11.10 12.24
N ALA A 272 -12.59 -10.72 11.73
CA ALA A 272 -11.36 -10.70 12.50
C ALA A 272 -11.39 -9.65 13.62
N ASP A 273 -11.91 -8.45 13.35
CA ASP A 273 -12.14 -7.40 14.34
C ASP A 273 -13.14 -7.84 15.42
N GLY A 274 -14.15 -8.62 15.02
CA GLY A 274 -15.09 -9.28 15.93
C GLY A 274 -14.53 -10.46 16.71
N GLY A 275 -13.23 -10.78 16.56
CA GLY A 275 -12.54 -11.83 17.30
C GLY A 275 -12.79 -13.26 16.82
N LEU A 276 -13.41 -13.46 15.65
CA LEU A 276 -13.74 -14.81 15.16
C LEU A 276 -12.50 -15.71 15.00
N PHE A 277 -11.38 -15.11 14.61
CA PHE A 277 -10.12 -15.80 14.30
C PHE A 277 -9.10 -15.71 15.43
N GLY A 278 -9.56 -15.41 16.65
CA GLY A 278 -8.71 -15.15 17.80
C GLY A 278 -8.29 -13.69 17.93
N PRO A 279 -7.62 -13.35 19.05
CA PRO A 279 -7.16 -11.99 19.34
C PRO A 279 -6.04 -11.55 18.41
N LYS A 280 -6.18 -10.35 17.84
CA LYS A 280 -5.18 -9.76 16.94
C LYS A 280 -3.85 -9.53 17.67
N GLY A 281 -2.75 -9.90 17.01
CA GLY A 281 -1.39 -9.69 17.52
C GLY A 281 -0.83 -10.83 18.35
N GLU A 282 -1.63 -11.86 18.66
CA GLU A 282 -1.12 -13.10 19.24
C GLU A 282 -0.44 -13.99 18.19
N GLN A 283 0.44 -14.87 18.64
CA GLN A 283 1.27 -15.71 17.78
C GLN A 283 0.45 -16.62 16.85
N GLU A 284 -0.71 -17.09 17.30
CA GLU A 284 -1.59 -18.00 16.56
C GLU A 284 -2.58 -17.30 15.62
N PHE A 285 -2.72 -15.97 15.72
CA PHE A 285 -3.68 -15.21 14.92
C PHE A 285 -3.33 -15.28 13.43
N ALA A 286 -4.29 -15.74 12.61
CA ALA A 286 -4.12 -15.89 11.17
C ALA A 286 -2.95 -16.81 10.77
N ARG A 287 -2.75 -17.92 11.51
CA ARG A 287 -1.66 -18.90 11.26
C ARG A 287 -2.12 -20.33 10.98
N SER A 288 -3.43 -20.60 10.93
CA SER A 288 -3.95 -21.95 10.64
C SER A 288 -3.37 -22.51 9.35
N ALA A 289 -2.70 -23.67 9.44
CA ALA A 289 -2.07 -24.34 8.29
C ALA A 289 -3.10 -25.03 7.38
N ASP A 290 -4.29 -25.36 7.91
CA ASP A 290 -5.42 -25.88 7.16
C ASP A 290 -6.52 -24.81 7.07
N TRP A 291 -6.86 -24.42 5.84
CA TRP A 291 -7.88 -23.41 5.57
C TRP A 291 -9.27 -23.85 6.04
N ARG A 292 -9.53 -25.16 6.15
CA ARG A 292 -10.81 -25.70 6.62
C ARG A 292 -11.14 -25.22 8.03
N THR A 293 -10.13 -25.03 8.88
CA THR A 293 -10.28 -24.49 10.24
C THR A 293 -10.98 -23.13 10.23
N GLU A 294 -10.53 -22.22 9.35
CA GLU A 294 -11.08 -20.87 9.28
C GLU A 294 -12.42 -20.83 8.55
N ALA A 295 -12.59 -21.67 7.51
CA ALA A 295 -13.87 -21.86 6.85
C ALA A 295 -14.95 -22.36 7.83
N ASP A 296 -14.62 -23.33 8.68
CA ASP A 296 -15.55 -23.88 9.68
C ASP A 296 -15.95 -22.81 10.72
N ARG A 297 -15.00 -21.98 11.17
CA ARG A 297 -15.29 -20.83 12.06
C ARG A 297 -16.25 -19.84 11.40
N ILE A 298 -16.02 -19.50 10.12
CA ILE A 298 -16.91 -18.63 9.34
C ILE A 298 -18.31 -19.23 9.25
N LEU A 299 -18.43 -20.50 8.86
CA LEU A 299 -19.72 -21.17 8.72
C LEU A 299 -20.49 -21.26 10.05
N ALA A 300 -19.79 -21.54 11.15
CA ALA A 300 -20.37 -21.54 12.49
C ALA A 300 -20.88 -20.16 12.92
N LYS A 301 -20.23 -19.08 12.47
CA LYS A 301 -20.67 -17.71 12.74
C LYS A 301 -21.89 -17.29 11.91
N ILE A 302 -21.97 -17.69 10.64
CA ILE A 302 -23.09 -17.32 9.74
C ILE A 302 -24.38 -18.07 10.09
N LYS A 303 -24.28 -19.30 10.61
CA LYS A 303 -25.44 -20.10 11.02
C LYS A 303 -26.12 -19.61 12.32
N ARG A 304 -25.52 -18.64 13.02
CA ARG A 304 -26.05 -18.02 14.24
C ARG A 304 -26.70 -16.69 13.93
#